data_AF-A0A955Q6M2-F1
#
_entry.id   AF-A0A955Q6M2-F1
#
_cell.length_a   1.000
_cell.length_b   1.000
_cell.length_c   1.000
_cell.angle_alpha   90.00
_cell.angle_beta   90.00
_cell.angle_gamma   90.00
#
_symmetry.space_group_name_H-M   'P 1'
#
loop_
_entity.id
_entity.type
_entity.pdbx_description
1 polymer ?
#
loop_
_entity_poly.entity_id
_entity_poly.type
_entity_poly.pdbx_seq_one_letter_code
_entity_poly.pdbx_strand_id
1 'polypeptide(L)'
;RIQGNDGFAELTIGHQPGVDRVDWKTGGHDTQFRTIQKTRPDDFIWELQHIEDVMTGKTKESVLSLERGLETMLVVAAAHLSSAKKRTVRIDYRKGYTPEALELL
;
A
#
# COMPACT_ATOMS: atom_id res chain seq x y z
N ARG A 1 -7.30 -7.36 -0.12
CA ARG A 1 -6.96 -8.80 -0.12
C ARG A 1 -5.66 -9.02 -0.88
N ILE A 2 -4.78 -9.88 -0.37
CA ILE A 2 -3.64 -10.44 -1.09
C ILE A 2 -3.96 -11.91 -1.34
N GLN A 3 -3.86 -12.38 -2.59
CA GLN A 3 -4.20 -13.74 -2.99
C GLN A 3 -3.03 -14.40 -3.69
N GLY A 4 -2.71 -15.62 -3.29
CA GLY A 4 -1.71 -16.48 -3.92
C GLY A 4 -2.33 -17.77 -4.42
N ASN A 5 -1.50 -18.65 -4.96
CA ASN A 5 -1.95 -19.92 -5.55
C ASN A 5 -2.57 -20.88 -4.51
N ASP A 6 -2.17 -20.77 -3.24
CA ASP A 6 -2.57 -21.69 -2.18
C ASP A 6 -3.37 -21.02 -1.04
N GLY A 7 -3.96 -19.85 -1.30
CA GLY A 7 -4.71 -19.14 -0.28
C GLY A 7 -4.82 -17.64 -0.44
N PHE A 8 -5.30 -16.98 0.61
CA PHE A 8 -5.40 -15.53 0.68
C PHE A 8 -5.19 -15.02 2.10
N ALA A 9 -4.88 -13.73 2.21
CA ALA A 9 -4.99 -12.94 3.42
C ALA A 9 -5.78 -11.65 3.12
N GLU A 10 -6.69 -11.29 4.01
CA GLU A 10 -7.54 -10.11 3.89
C GLU A 10 -7.56 -9.34 5.19
N LEU A 11 -7.19 -8.06 5.11
CA LEU A 11 -7.27 -7.13 6.21
C LEU A 11 -8.52 -6.26 6.04
N THR A 12 -9.40 -6.29 7.03
CA THR A 12 -10.54 -5.40 7.17
C THR A 12 -10.24 -4.38 8.25
N ILE A 13 -9.95 -3.14 7.82
CA ILE A 13 -9.76 -2.01 8.73
C ILE A 13 -11.13 -1.56 9.25
N GLY A 14 -11.24 -1.33 10.56
CA GLY A 14 -12.49 -0.89 11.19
C GLY A 14 -13.62 -1.93 11.09
N HIS A 15 -13.28 -3.21 11.26
CA HIS A 15 -14.27 -4.30 11.31
C HIS A 15 -15.33 -4.04 12.38
N GLN A 16 -14.91 -3.51 13.52
CA GLN A 16 -15.75 -2.94 14.58
C GLN A 16 -15.04 -1.70 15.15
N PRO A 17 -15.74 -0.82 15.91
CA PRO A 17 -15.08 0.31 16.57
C PRO A 17 -13.87 -0.14 17.41
N GLY A 18 -12.67 0.34 17.04
CA GLY A 18 -11.41 -0.02 17.71
C GLY A 18 -10.86 -1.40 17.37
N VAL A 19 -11.40 -2.09 16.36
CA VAL A 19 -11.02 -3.46 16.01
C VAL A 19 -10.80 -3.62 14.52
N ASP A 20 -9.57 -4.00 14.15
CA ASP A 20 -9.25 -4.50 12.82
C ASP A 20 -9.35 -6.03 12.80
N ARG A 21 -9.57 -6.62 11.63
CA ARG A 21 -9.67 -8.07 11.46
C ARG A 21 -8.82 -8.54 10.29
N VAL A 22 -8.08 -9.62 10.51
CA VAL A 22 -7.35 -10.34 9.47
C VAL A 22 -7.98 -11.70 9.28
N ASP A 23 -8.43 -12.00 8.07
CA ASP A 23 -8.93 -13.30 7.64
C ASP A 23 -7.90 -13.94 6.71
N TRP A 24 -7.63 -15.23 6.86
CA TRP A 24 -6.74 -15.95 5.95
C TRP A 24 -7.15 -17.40 5.75
N LYS A 25 -6.74 -17.95 4.62
CA LYS A 25 -6.91 -19.37 4.28
C LYS A 25 -5.63 -19.87 3.64
N THR A 26 -5.21 -21.08 4.01
CA THR A 26 -4.08 -21.81 3.41
C THR A 26 -4.52 -23.24 3.07
N GLY A 27 -4.06 -23.83 1.96
CA GLY A 27 -4.07 -25.29 1.77
C GLY A 27 -5.42 -26.00 1.90
N GLY A 28 -6.48 -25.54 1.22
CA GLY A 28 -7.79 -26.21 1.25
C GLY A 28 -8.55 -26.18 2.60
N HIS A 29 -7.90 -25.72 3.68
CA HIS A 29 -8.48 -25.60 5.02
C HIS A 29 -9.60 -24.54 5.09
N ASP A 30 -10.33 -24.53 6.19
CA ASP A 30 -11.32 -23.49 6.49
C ASP A 30 -10.64 -22.13 6.74
N THR A 31 -11.38 -21.06 6.44
CA THR A 31 -10.93 -19.69 6.69
C THR A 31 -10.73 -19.46 8.19
N GLN A 32 -9.54 -19.02 8.55
CA GLN A 32 -9.16 -18.58 9.88
C GLN A 32 -9.28 -17.08 9.99
N PHE A 33 -9.43 -16.56 11.21
CA PHE A 33 -9.41 -15.12 11.45
C PHE A 33 -8.77 -14.76 12.78
N ARG A 34 -8.30 -13.52 12.87
CA ARG A 34 -7.83 -12.90 14.10
C ARG A 34 -8.28 -11.44 14.14
N THR A 35 -8.67 -10.98 15.32
CA THR A 35 -8.95 -9.58 15.58
C THR A 35 -7.76 -8.89 16.24
N ILE A 36 -7.61 -7.60 15.95
CA ILE A 36 -6.55 -6.75 16.49
C ILE A 36 -7.24 -5.53 17.11
N GLN A 37 -7.12 -5.41 18.43
CA GLN A 37 -7.58 -4.24 19.16
C GLN A 37 -6.62 -3.09 18.91
N LYS A 38 -7.15 -1.90 18.64
CA LYS A 38 -6.35 -0.71 18.39
C LYS A 38 -7.06 0.56 18.79
N THR A 39 -6.27 1.59 19.02
CA THR A 39 -6.68 2.97 19.22
C THR A 39 -6.29 3.82 18.00
N ARG A 40 -6.84 5.03 17.90
CA ARG A 40 -6.44 5.98 16.84
C ARG A 40 -4.96 6.37 16.90
N PRO A 41 -4.34 6.55 18.09
CA PRO A 41 -2.89 6.71 18.17
C PRO A 41 -2.08 5.57 17.53
N ASP A 42 -2.56 4.33 17.61
CA ASP A 42 -1.86 3.17 17.02
C ASP A 42 -1.79 3.22 15.49
N ASP A 43 -2.62 4.05 14.83
CA ASP A 43 -2.56 4.29 13.39
C ASP A 43 -1.33 5.11 12.98
N PHE A 44 -0.84 6.00 13.85
CA PHE A 44 0.15 7.02 13.47
C PHE A 44 1.46 6.91 14.25
N ILE A 45 1.44 6.32 15.45
CA ILE A 45 2.61 6.32 16.34
C ILE A 45 3.84 5.70 15.69
N TRP A 46 3.65 4.65 14.89
CA TRP A 46 4.71 3.97 14.16
C TRP A 46 5.32 4.84 13.05
N GLU A 47 4.51 5.64 12.37
CA GLU A 47 5.00 6.59 11.34
C GLU A 47 5.83 7.70 11.99
N LEU A 48 5.39 8.22 13.14
CA LEU A 48 6.13 9.26 13.88
C LEU A 48 7.48 8.73 14.39
N GLN A 49 7.49 7.53 14.96
CA GLN A 49 8.73 6.87 15.39
C GLN A 49 9.67 6.60 14.21
N HIS A 50 9.12 6.21 13.05
CA HIS A 50 9.91 6.02 11.85
C HIS A 50 10.55 7.32 11.35
N ILE A 51 9.83 8.46 11.42
CA ILE A 51 10.39 9.77 11.10
C ILE A 51 11.56 10.12 12.05
N GLU A 52 11.39 9.88 13.35
CA GLU A 52 12.47 10.08 14.34
C GLU A 52 13.68 9.17 14.05
N ASP A 53 13.46 7.91 13.72
CA ASP A 53 14.52 6.96 13.35
C ASP A 53 15.30 7.43 12.11
N VAL A 54 14.63 8.05 11.13
CA VAL A 54 15.28 8.65 9.96
C VAL A 54 16.10 9.87 10.35
N MET A 55 15.53 10.77 11.17
CA MET A 55 16.21 11.99 11.61
C MET A 55 17.45 11.71 12.46
N THR A 56 17.42 10.66 13.28
CA THR A 56 18.54 10.23 14.13
C THR A 56 19.55 9.36 13.39
N GLY A 57 19.28 9.03 12.12
CA GLY A 57 20.15 8.19 11.30
C GLY A 57 20.12 6.70 11.64
N LYS A 58 19.19 6.26 12.50
CA LYS A 58 18.93 4.85 12.80
C LYS A 58 18.38 4.11 11.58
N THR A 59 17.60 4.80 10.76
CA THR A 59 17.08 4.28 9.48
C THR A 59 17.50 5.20 8.33
N LYS A 60 18.12 4.64 7.28
CA LYS A 60 18.55 5.41 6.11
C LYS A 60 17.53 5.42 4.98
N GLU A 61 16.81 4.31 4.82
CA GLU A 61 15.79 4.16 3.78
C GLU A 61 14.41 4.28 4.39
N SER A 62 13.66 5.31 3.97
CA SER A 62 12.32 5.56 4.47
C SER A 62 11.27 5.01 3.51
N VAL A 63 10.36 4.19 4.03
CA VAL A 63 9.12 3.82 3.31
C VAL A 63 8.20 5.03 3.09
N LEU A 64 8.41 6.12 3.84
CA LEU A 64 7.74 7.41 3.69
C LEU A 64 8.58 8.44 2.90
N SER A 65 9.55 7.98 2.10
CA SER A 65 10.38 8.87 1.28
C SER A 65 9.57 9.58 0.19
N LEU A 66 10.07 10.73 -0.27
CA LEU A 66 9.43 11.51 -1.34
C LEU A 66 9.30 10.68 -2.62
N GLU A 67 10.33 9.89 -2.94
CA GLU A 67 10.38 8.99 -4.08
C GLU A 67 9.23 7.99 -4.06
N ARG A 68 8.91 7.38 -2.91
CA ARG A 68 7.75 6.47 -2.75
C ARG A 68 6.43 7.20 -2.95
N GLY A 69 6.32 8.44 -2.47
CA GLY A 69 5.17 9.31 -2.74
C GLY A 69 4.99 9.58 -4.23
N LEU A 70 6.07 9.92 -4.92
CA LEU A 70 6.07 10.19 -6.36
C LEU A 70 5.76 8.95 -7.21
N GLU A 71 6.29 7.78 -6.84
CA GLU A 71 5.91 6.48 -7.43
C GLU A 71 4.41 6.23 -7.33
N THR A 72 3.83 6.47 -6.14
CA THR A 72 2.39 6.33 -5.91
C THR A 72 1.60 7.29 -6.80
N MET A 73 2.05 8.53 -6.95
CA MET A 73 1.40 9.52 -7.81
C MET A 73 1.46 9.18 -9.29
N LEU A 74 2.52 8.52 -9.78
CA LEU A 74 2.53 7.99 -11.15
C LEU A 74 1.44 6.94 -11.37
N VAL A 75 1.22 6.04 -10.41
CA VAL A 75 0.16 5.02 -10.50
C VAL A 75 -1.22 5.67 -10.53
N VAL A 76 -1.47 6.64 -9.66
CA VAL A 76 -2.73 7.41 -9.64
C VAL A 76 -2.93 8.14 -10.97
N ALA A 77 -1.92 8.84 -11.47
CA ALA A 77 -1.98 9.56 -12.74
C ALA A 77 -2.23 8.61 -13.92
N ALA A 78 -1.57 7.45 -13.96
CA ALA A 78 -1.79 6.41 -14.97
C ALA A 78 -3.23 5.88 -14.94
N ALA A 79 -3.81 5.66 -13.76
CA ALA A 79 -5.20 5.23 -13.61
C ALA A 79 -6.19 6.28 -14.13
N HIS A 80 -5.97 7.56 -13.82
CA HIS A 80 -6.78 8.66 -14.35
C HIS A 80 -6.67 8.74 -15.89
N LEU A 81 -5.45 8.68 -16.44
CA LEU A 81 -5.23 8.72 -17.88
C LEU A 81 -5.87 7.52 -18.59
N SER A 82 -5.70 6.32 -18.03
CA SER A 82 -6.30 5.08 -18.52
C SER A 82 -7.82 5.19 -18.58
N SER A 83 -8.44 5.66 -17.49
CA SER A 83 -9.89 5.87 -17.44
C SER A 83 -10.37 6.92 -18.45
N ALA A 84 -9.63 8.02 -18.62
CA ALA A 84 -9.98 9.09 -19.55
C ALA A 84 -9.84 8.67 -21.02
N LYS A 85 -8.85 7.82 -21.34
CA LYS A 85 -8.55 7.37 -22.70
C LYS A 85 -9.12 6.01 -23.05
N LYS A 86 -9.68 5.29 -22.06
CA LYS A 86 -10.19 3.92 -22.19
C LYS A 86 -9.14 2.96 -22.77
N ARG A 87 -7.88 3.15 -22.37
CA ARG A 87 -6.73 2.39 -22.86
C ARG A 87 -5.77 2.08 -21.73
N THR A 88 -5.09 0.94 -21.82
CA THR A 88 -4.04 0.60 -20.87
C THR A 88 -2.92 1.63 -20.94
N VAL A 89 -2.40 2.01 -19.77
CA VAL A 89 -1.24 2.89 -19.63
C VAL A 89 -0.09 2.09 -19.05
N ARG A 90 1.07 2.14 -19.71
CA ARG A 90 2.34 1.66 -19.17
C ARG A 90 3.05 2.83 -18.47
N ILE A 91 3.64 2.56 -17.31
CA ILE A 91 4.52 3.49 -16.61
C ILE A 91 5.96 3.10 -16.91
N ASP A 92 6.72 3.98 -17.56
CA ASP A 92 8.16 3.83 -17.77
C ASP A 92 8.93 4.56 -16.66
N TYR A 93 9.23 3.83 -15.58
CA TYR A 93 9.98 4.35 -14.43
C TYR A 93 11.37 4.89 -14.77
N ARG A 94 11.95 4.54 -15.93
CA ARG A 94 13.26 5.05 -16.35
C ARG A 94 13.22 6.54 -16.73
N LYS A 95 12.03 7.08 -17.02
CA LYS A 95 11.80 8.50 -17.31
C LYS A 95 11.62 9.35 -16.05
N GLY A 96 11.71 8.73 -14.87
CA GLY A 96 11.49 9.39 -13.59
C GLY A 96 10.01 9.68 -13.31
N TYR A 97 9.76 10.58 -12.36
CA TYR A 97 8.42 10.89 -11.86
C TYR A 97 7.75 12.03 -12.62
N THR A 98 7.64 11.90 -13.95
CA THR A 98 7.08 12.95 -14.83
C THR A 98 5.92 12.43 -15.69
N PRO A 99 5.08 13.32 -16.26
CA PRO A 99 3.99 12.91 -17.15
C PRO A 99 4.45 12.09 -18.37
N GLU A 100 5.67 12.31 -18.87
CA GLU A 100 6.25 11.60 -20.02
C GLU A 100 6.53 10.12 -19.73
N ALA A 101 6.52 9.71 -18.46
CA ALA A 101 6.58 8.32 -18.03
C ALA A 101 5.30 7.54 -18.36
N LEU A 102 4.19 8.21 -18.68
CA LEU A 102 2.89 7.59 -18.95
C LEU A 102 2.69 7.34 -20.44
N GLU A 103 2.60 6.08 -20.84
CA GLU A 103 2.53 5.68 -22.25
C GLU A 103 1.25 4.89 -22.53
N LEU A 104 0.43 5.34 -23.49
CA LEU A 104 -0.76 4.59 -23.91
C LEU A 104 -0.36 3.37 -24.76
N LEU A 105 -0.90 2.20 -24.41
CA LEU A 105 -0.77 0.96 -25.18
C LEU A 105 -1.90 0.80 -26.19
#